data_AF-A0A961AZC3-F1
#
_entry.id   AF-A0A961AZC3-F1
#
_cell.length_a   1.000
_cell.length_b   1.000
_cell.length_c   1.000
_cell.angle_alpha   90.00
_cell.angle_beta   90.00
_cell.angle_gamma   90.00
#
_symmetry.space_group_name_H-M   'P 1'
#
loop_
_entity.id
_entity.type
_entity.pdbx_description
1 polymer ?
#
loop_
_entity_poly.entity_id
_entity_poly.type
_entity_poly.pdbx_seq_one_letter_code
_entity_poly.pdbx_strand_id
1 'polypeptide(L)'
;SKKAHWKNRPAGAPFFAIFNSTISHESQIRNKIDDKDRIHDPAKAPIPAYHPDTPEVRRDWAQYYDRITMMDKISGQNLRELDDSGVTEDTIVFYYGDHGSGMPRSKRWPYNSGLNVPLIVYFPEKWKHLAPKDYAPGGSSDRVVGFIDLAPTLLSLAGVDVPDWMQGHAFAGSQQTADPGYGFGFRGRMDERYDMVRTVRGKRYIYIRNYMPHRIYGQHVGYMFQTPTTQVWHDLYHAGKLNAAQSRFWEKKPTEELYDLESDPDEVNNLANSPDNREILEKMRAAHADWAKSLKDVGLLPEAEIHARGDATSPYEMGHDPKRFDFDAIFAAAQLATSQKADDLPAIVKLLDSPDSGVRYWGATGLLIQEKAGVAAGHDALAKALGDDCGSVAIVAAEALGRFGSEDDTAKALDVLIARANMDTGDVYEAIAACNAIDYLDEKARPRLADIKALPTKPKQSPERVDGYVGRLLPDIVAELEGK
;
A
#
# COMPACT_ATOMS: atom_id res chain seq x y z
N SER A 1 8.95 21.32 9.99
CA SER A 1 8.64 22.64 10.58
C SER A 1 8.94 23.73 9.55
N LYS A 2 8.04 24.70 9.31
CA LYS A 2 8.32 25.84 8.40
C LYS A 2 9.38 26.82 8.92
N LYS A 3 9.85 26.64 10.16
CA LYS A 3 10.79 27.54 10.85
C LYS A 3 12.18 26.94 11.04
N ALA A 4 12.36 25.63 10.81
CA ALA A 4 13.62 24.90 11.01
C ALA A 4 14.60 25.14 9.85
N HIS A 5 14.84 26.41 9.54
CA HIS A 5 15.78 26.87 8.53
C HIS A 5 17.14 27.12 9.19
N TRP A 6 18.24 26.79 8.50
CA TRP A 6 19.59 26.98 9.04
C TRP A 6 19.92 28.44 9.36
N LYS A 7 19.31 29.39 8.65
CA LYS A 7 19.44 30.84 8.93
C LYS A 7 18.83 31.29 10.26
N ASN A 8 17.95 30.47 10.86
CA ASN A 8 17.29 30.79 12.12
C ASN A 8 17.99 30.14 13.34
N ARG A 9 19.13 29.49 13.14
CA ARG A 9 19.85 28.76 14.20
C ARG A 9 20.74 29.71 15.04
N PRO A 10 20.98 29.41 16.32
CA PRO A 10 22.02 30.09 17.09
C PRO A 10 23.40 29.94 16.43
N ALA A 11 24.25 30.96 16.55
CA ALA A 11 25.60 30.92 15.98
C ALA A 11 26.37 29.68 16.47
N GLY A 12 27.01 28.95 15.53
CA GLY A 12 27.77 27.73 15.82
C GLY A 12 26.95 26.47 16.10
N ALA A 13 25.62 26.56 16.22
CA ALA A 13 24.79 25.37 16.43
C ALA A 13 24.70 24.51 15.15
N PRO A 14 24.72 23.16 15.26
CA PRO A 14 24.40 22.29 14.14
C PRO A 14 22.94 22.48 13.73
N PHE A 15 22.59 22.04 12.51
CA PHE A 15 21.22 22.13 12.02
C PHE A 15 20.80 20.86 11.30
N PHE A 16 19.49 20.63 11.30
CA PHE A 16 18.80 19.67 10.46
C PHE A 16 17.59 20.36 9.85
N ALA A 17 17.59 20.49 8.53
CA ALA A 17 16.55 21.20 7.78
C ALA A 17 16.00 20.30 6.67
N ILE A 18 14.67 20.21 6.59
CA ILE A 18 13.96 19.41 5.58
C ILE A 18 13.10 20.36 4.74
N PHE A 19 13.23 20.27 3.42
CA PHE A 19 12.46 21.02 2.44
C PHE A 19 11.63 20.06 1.60
N ASN A 20 10.31 20.07 1.83
CA ASN A 20 9.38 19.22 1.09
C ASN A 20 8.72 20.03 -0.02
N SER A 21 8.87 19.58 -1.27
CA SER A 21 8.15 20.12 -2.42
C SER A 21 6.99 19.19 -2.78
N THR A 22 5.83 19.78 -3.11
CA THR A 22 4.65 19.04 -3.56
C THR A 22 4.36 19.25 -5.06
N ILE A 23 5.28 19.88 -5.80
CA ILE A 23 5.05 20.30 -7.18
C ILE A 23 4.91 19.13 -8.17
N SER A 24 5.44 17.97 -7.84
CA SER A 24 5.30 16.71 -8.60
C SER A 24 4.25 15.76 -8.03
N HIS A 25 3.47 16.20 -7.02
CA HIS A 25 2.41 15.38 -6.43
C HIS A 25 1.33 15.04 -7.47
N GLU A 26 0.60 13.94 -7.27
CA GLU A 26 -0.50 13.45 -8.14
C GLU A 26 -1.51 14.54 -8.55
N SER A 27 -1.89 15.43 -7.63
CA SER A 27 -2.77 16.57 -7.95
C SER A 27 -2.19 17.58 -8.94
N GLN A 28 -0.86 17.63 -9.07
CA GLN A 28 -0.13 18.52 -9.97
C GLN A 28 0.08 17.91 -11.36
N ILE A 29 -0.27 16.64 -11.56
CA ILE A 29 -0.24 15.97 -12.87
C ILE A 29 -1.50 16.32 -13.68
N ARG A 30 -2.63 16.51 -12.99
CA ARG A 30 -3.95 16.73 -13.58
C ARG A 30 -4.45 18.17 -13.51
N ASN A 31 -3.68 19.10 -12.95
CA ASN A 31 -4.02 20.51 -12.94
C ASN A 31 -3.53 21.22 -14.21
N LYS A 32 -3.99 22.45 -14.43
CA LYS A 32 -3.50 23.28 -15.53
C LYS A 32 -2.16 23.93 -15.15
N ILE A 33 -1.22 23.98 -16.10
CA ILE A 33 0.03 24.74 -16.02
C ILE A 33 0.09 25.80 -17.12
N ASP A 34 0.95 26.81 -16.93
CA ASP A 34 1.22 27.83 -17.94
C ASP A 34 1.89 27.18 -19.17
N ASP A 35 1.58 27.69 -20.36
CA ASP A 35 2.13 27.13 -21.62
C ASP A 35 3.66 27.21 -21.69
N LYS A 36 4.27 28.21 -21.07
CA LYS A 36 5.73 28.34 -20.97
C LYS A 36 6.38 27.21 -20.15
N ASP A 37 5.62 26.57 -19.27
CA ASP A 37 6.09 25.49 -18.39
C ASP A 37 5.80 24.10 -19.01
N ARG A 38 5.10 24.04 -20.16
CA ARG A 38 4.88 22.82 -20.97
C ARG A 38 6.03 22.63 -21.94
N ILE A 39 7.12 22.04 -21.47
CA ILE A 39 8.37 21.93 -22.22
C ILE A 39 8.60 20.53 -22.80
N HIS A 40 7.91 19.50 -22.28
CA HIS A 40 7.96 18.14 -22.82
C HIS A 40 6.87 17.92 -23.87
N ASP A 41 7.27 17.30 -24.98
CA ASP A 41 6.35 16.86 -26.04
C ASP A 41 5.58 15.60 -25.61
N PRO A 42 4.24 15.63 -25.49
CA PRO A 42 3.43 14.45 -25.16
C PRO A 42 3.68 13.26 -26.08
N ALA A 43 3.99 13.48 -27.36
CA ALA A 43 4.27 12.40 -28.30
C ALA A 43 5.55 11.62 -27.96
N LYS A 44 6.43 12.18 -27.12
CA LYS A 44 7.70 11.58 -26.69
C LYS A 44 7.68 11.08 -25.23
N ALA A 45 6.54 11.21 -24.55
CA ALA A 45 6.41 10.72 -23.18
C ALA A 45 6.67 9.20 -23.12
N PRO A 46 7.52 8.72 -22.19
CA PRO A 46 7.73 7.29 -21.99
C PRO A 46 6.51 6.70 -21.28
N ILE A 47 5.77 5.85 -22.00
CA ILE A 47 4.57 5.20 -21.48
C ILE A 47 4.93 3.78 -21.04
N PRO A 48 4.79 3.43 -19.74
CA PRO A 48 5.00 2.06 -19.28
C PRO A 48 4.05 1.08 -19.98
N ALA A 49 4.49 -0.15 -20.20
CA ALA A 49 3.75 -1.18 -20.94
C ALA A 49 2.35 -1.48 -20.40
N TYR A 50 2.11 -1.23 -19.11
CA TYR A 50 0.82 -1.42 -18.45
C TYR A 50 -0.18 -0.27 -18.68
N HIS A 51 0.24 0.89 -19.19
CA HIS A 51 -0.69 1.97 -19.52
C HIS A 51 -1.12 1.93 -20.99
N PRO A 52 -2.37 2.30 -21.31
CA PRO A 52 -2.80 2.47 -22.69
C PRO A 52 -2.16 3.70 -23.32
N ASP A 53 -1.78 3.58 -24.58
CA ASP A 53 -1.18 4.67 -25.34
C ASP A 53 -2.27 5.58 -25.93
N THR A 54 -2.77 6.52 -25.11
CA THR A 54 -3.78 7.50 -25.53
C THR A 54 -3.26 8.94 -25.37
N PRO A 55 -3.89 9.92 -26.04
CA PRO A 55 -3.52 11.34 -25.88
C PRO A 55 -3.56 11.82 -24.42
N GLU A 56 -4.53 11.36 -23.63
CA GLU A 56 -4.67 11.69 -22.21
C GLU A 56 -3.48 11.16 -21.40
N VAL A 57 -3.13 9.89 -21.60
CA VAL A 57 -2.00 9.24 -20.91
C VAL A 57 -0.68 9.92 -21.27
N ARG A 58 -0.46 10.19 -22.56
CA ARG A 58 0.73 10.90 -23.05
C ARG A 58 0.87 12.30 -22.45
N ARG A 59 -0.23 13.05 -22.40
CA ARG A 59 -0.26 14.39 -21.81
C ARG A 59 0.07 14.35 -20.32
N ASP A 60 -0.56 13.44 -19.56
CA ASP A 60 -0.35 13.33 -18.11
C ASP A 60 1.11 12.94 -17.80
N TRP A 61 1.71 12.00 -18.55
CA TRP A 61 3.13 11.67 -18.40
C TRP A 61 4.06 12.83 -18.77
N ALA A 62 3.83 13.53 -19.89
CA ALA A 62 4.64 14.70 -20.24
C ALA A 62 4.56 15.79 -19.17
N GLN A 63 3.37 16.06 -18.64
CA GLN A 63 3.20 17.03 -17.56
C GLN A 63 3.92 16.57 -16.27
N TYR A 64 3.95 15.27 -15.96
CA TYR A 64 4.76 14.78 -14.84
C TYR A 64 6.24 15.13 -15.01
N TYR A 65 6.81 14.99 -16.21
CA TYR A 65 8.20 15.41 -16.49
C TYR A 65 8.39 16.94 -16.49
N ASP A 66 7.40 17.71 -16.93
CA ASP A 66 7.40 19.17 -16.75
C ASP A 66 7.49 19.53 -15.26
N ARG A 67 6.69 18.87 -14.41
CA ARG A 67 6.72 19.06 -12.95
C ARG A 67 8.06 18.67 -12.33
N ILE A 68 8.71 17.61 -12.83
CA ILE A 68 10.07 17.25 -12.41
C ILE A 68 11.05 18.39 -12.76
N THR A 69 10.96 18.97 -13.95
CA THR A 69 11.84 20.10 -14.32
C THR A 69 11.61 21.33 -13.44
N MET A 70 10.35 21.63 -13.12
CA MET A 70 10.02 22.70 -12.17
C MET A 70 10.58 22.41 -10.77
N MET A 71 10.49 21.15 -10.31
CA MET A 71 11.06 20.70 -9.04
C MET A 71 12.58 20.83 -9.01
N ASP A 72 13.27 20.45 -10.09
CA ASP A 72 14.72 20.59 -10.22
C ASP A 72 15.17 22.04 -10.04
N LYS A 73 14.46 23.00 -10.65
CA LYS A 73 14.72 24.43 -10.46
C LYS A 73 14.60 24.85 -8.98
N ILE A 74 13.64 24.32 -8.24
CA ILE A 74 13.47 24.58 -6.79
C ILE A 74 14.65 24.00 -6.01
N SER A 75 15.07 22.77 -6.31
CA SER A 75 16.25 22.15 -5.71
C SER A 75 17.51 22.99 -5.95
N GLY A 76 17.72 23.46 -7.18
CA GLY A 76 18.82 24.36 -7.52
C GLY A 76 18.77 25.71 -6.79
N GLN A 77 17.57 26.25 -6.47
CA GLN A 77 17.43 27.45 -5.64
C GLN A 77 17.87 27.20 -4.21
N ASN A 78 17.46 26.07 -3.61
CA ASN A 78 17.86 25.72 -2.25
C ASN A 78 19.38 25.50 -2.14
N LEU A 79 19.98 24.85 -3.13
CA LEU A 79 21.43 24.64 -3.18
C LEU A 79 22.20 25.96 -3.31
N ARG A 80 21.73 26.89 -4.14
CA ARG A 80 22.32 28.25 -4.20
C ARG A 80 22.18 28.99 -2.88
N GLU A 81 21.03 28.90 -2.21
CA GLU A 81 20.85 29.54 -0.92
C GLU A 81 21.79 28.98 0.16
N LEU A 82 22.07 27.68 0.11
CA LEU A 82 23.05 27.02 1.00
C LEU A 82 24.46 27.59 0.77
N ASP A 83 24.83 27.77 -0.50
CA ASP A 83 26.11 28.34 -0.93
C ASP A 83 26.26 29.82 -0.56
N ASP A 84 25.25 30.63 -0.86
CA ASP A 84 25.19 32.05 -0.47
C ASP A 84 25.26 32.24 1.06
N SER A 85 24.85 31.22 1.82
CA SER A 85 24.93 31.22 3.29
C SER A 85 26.31 30.83 3.83
N GLY A 86 27.24 30.41 2.97
CA GLY A 86 28.62 30.04 3.35
C GLY A 86 28.73 28.76 4.18
N VAL A 87 27.73 27.88 4.14
CA VAL A 87 27.68 26.65 4.96
C VAL A 87 27.76 25.35 4.14
N THR A 88 28.02 25.43 2.82
CA THR A 88 28.10 24.28 1.91
C THR A 88 29.08 23.21 2.40
N GLU A 89 30.33 23.60 2.71
CA GLU A 89 31.37 22.67 3.16
C GLU A 89 31.07 22.02 4.52
N ASP A 90 30.12 22.59 5.27
CA ASP A 90 29.66 22.10 6.57
C ASP A 90 28.39 21.26 6.49
N THR A 91 27.85 21.01 5.29
CA THR A 91 26.52 20.41 5.12
C THR A 91 26.56 19.14 4.27
N ILE A 92 26.09 18.02 4.82
CA ILE A 92 25.74 16.83 4.04
C ILE A 92 24.33 17.05 3.46
N VAL A 93 24.17 16.87 2.15
CA VAL A 93 22.88 17.10 1.46
C VAL A 93 22.27 15.78 1.04
N PHE A 94 21.00 15.58 1.39
CA PHE A 94 20.18 14.46 0.94
C PHE A 94 19.10 14.96 -0.01
N TYR A 95 18.93 14.29 -1.14
CA TYR A 95 17.80 14.47 -2.05
C TYR A 95 17.12 13.12 -2.26
N TYR A 96 15.80 13.08 -2.06
CA TYR A 96 15.00 11.86 -2.28
C TYR A 96 13.53 12.18 -2.55
N GLY A 97 12.81 11.26 -3.20
CA GLY A 97 11.36 11.32 -3.41
C GLY A 97 10.61 10.34 -2.52
N ASP A 98 9.45 10.71 -1.97
CA ASP A 98 8.75 9.92 -0.93
C ASP A 98 8.12 8.62 -1.42
N HIS A 99 7.72 8.59 -2.68
CA HIS A 99 7.25 7.42 -3.42
C HIS A 99 7.43 7.65 -4.92
N GLY A 100 7.16 6.61 -5.73
CA GLY A 100 7.16 6.70 -7.19
C GLY A 100 6.13 7.69 -7.75
N SER A 101 6.00 7.77 -9.08
CA SER A 101 5.17 8.80 -9.73
C SER A 101 3.72 8.79 -9.24
N GLY A 102 3.05 9.95 -9.31
CA GLY A 102 1.62 10.06 -9.00
C GLY A 102 0.68 9.37 -10.01
N MET A 103 1.23 8.72 -11.04
CA MET A 103 0.46 7.98 -12.03
C MET A 103 -0.16 6.70 -11.44
N PRO A 104 -1.30 6.22 -11.96
CA PRO A 104 -1.91 4.98 -11.48
C PRO A 104 -0.94 3.79 -11.62
N ARG A 105 -1.11 2.77 -10.75
CA ARG A 105 -0.16 1.64 -10.51
C ARG A 105 1.24 2.02 -9.97
N SER A 106 1.67 3.28 -10.04
CA SER A 106 2.92 3.73 -9.40
C SER A 106 2.67 4.02 -7.92
N LYS A 107 2.30 5.26 -7.57
CA LYS A 107 1.82 5.60 -6.22
C LYS A 107 0.71 4.63 -5.78
N ARG A 108 0.68 4.34 -4.47
CA ARG A 108 -0.22 3.38 -3.78
C ARG A 108 0.14 1.91 -3.98
N TRP A 109 0.99 1.55 -4.94
CA TRP A 109 1.30 0.15 -5.23
C TRP A 109 2.76 -0.16 -4.93
N PRO A 110 3.05 -1.31 -4.27
CA PRO A 110 4.41 -1.66 -3.88
C PRO A 110 5.14 -2.45 -4.99
N TYR A 111 4.96 -2.01 -6.24
CA TYR A 111 5.76 -2.38 -7.41
C TYR A 111 7.03 -1.54 -7.45
N ASN A 112 8.00 -1.90 -8.29
CA ASN A 112 9.20 -1.09 -8.49
C ASN A 112 8.86 0.33 -8.95
N SER A 113 7.84 0.50 -9.80
CA SER A 113 7.32 1.82 -10.21
C SER A 113 6.84 2.71 -9.06
N GLY A 114 6.47 2.13 -7.92
CA GLY A 114 6.01 2.84 -6.72
C GLY A 114 7.05 2.95 -5.61
N LEU A 115 7.99 2.00 -5.52
CA LEU A 115 8.99 1.89 -4.45
C LEU A 115 10.37 2.43 -4.83
N ASN A 116 10.74 2.38 -6.12
CA ASN A 116 12.05 2.85 -6.58
C ASN A 116 12.05 4.37 -6.77
N VAL A 117 12.69 5.05 -5.82
CA VAL A 117 12.75 6.51 -5.75
C VAL A 117 14.21 6.97 -5.82
N PRO A 118 14.49 8.18 -6.32
CA PRO A 118 15.86 8.70 -6.28
C PRO A 118 16.32 8.84 -4.83
N LEU A 119 17.60 8.53 -4.59
CA LEU A 119 18.35 8.93 -3.40
C LEU A 119 19.72 9.41 -3.86
N ILE A 120 19.99 10.71 -3.67
CA ILE A 120 21.28 11.32 -3.95
C ILE A 120 21.78 11.90 -2.63
N VAL A 121 23.01 11.53 -2.24
CA VAL A 121 23.63 12.04 -1.02
C VAL A 121 24.97 12.66 -1.37
N TYR A 122 25.15 13.93 -1.02
CA TYR A 122 26.40 14.66 -1.18
C TYR A 122 27.10 14.80 0.18
N PHE A 123 28.32 14.31 0.24
CA PHE A 123 29.25 14.54 1.36
C PHE A 123 30.33 15.54 0.91
N PRO A 124 30.43 16.73 1.54
CA PRO A 124 31.54 17.65 1.29
C PRO A 124 32.85 17.06 1.82
N GLU A 125 34.00 17.57 1.35
CA GLU A 125 35.31 17.00 1.69
C GLU A 125 35.54 16.95 3.21
N LYS A 126 35.05 17.96 3.95
CA LYS A 126 35.10 18.00 5.42
C LYS A 126 34.46 16.78 6.08
N TRP A 127 33.34 16.30 5.55
CA TRP A 127 32.54 15.19 6.11
C TRP A 127 32.71 13.87 5.37
N LYS A 128 33.64 13.78 4.42
CA LYS A 128 33.88 12.58 3.60
C LYS A 128 34.22 11.34 4.42
N HIS A 129 34.84 11.51 5.59
CA HIS A 129 35.14 10.42 6.52
C HIS A 129 33.88 9.77 7.14
N LEU A 130 32.71 10.42 7.03
CA LEU A 130 31.41 9.88 7.44
C LEU A 130 30.63 9.28 6.27
N ALA A 131 31.12 9.42 5.04
CA ALA A 131 30.43 8.90 3.86
C ALA A 131 30.38 7.35 3.88
N PRO A 132 29.44 6.74 3.15
CA PRO A 132 29.45 5.30 2.92
C PRO A 132 30.82 4.82 2.41
N LYS A 133 31.24 3.62 2.82
CA LYS A 133 32.52 3.02 2.40
C LYS A 133 32.75 2.96 0.88
N ASP A 134 31.68 2.86 0.09
CA ASP A 134 31.66 2.83 -1.37
C ASP A 134 31.44 4.21 -2.01
N TYR A 135 31.42 5.29 -1.22
CA TYR A 135 31.17 6.64 -1.72
C TYR A 135 32.28 7.11 -2.66
N ALA A 136 31.87 7.54 -3.85
CA ALA A 136 32.68 8.28 -4.80
C ALA A 136 31.87 9.46 -5.36
N PRO A 137 32.44 10.67 -5.47
CA PRO A 137 31.77 11.79 -6.15
C PRO A 137 31.36 11.40 -7.58
N GLY A 138 30.08 11.57 -7.92
CA GLY A 138 29.52 11.15 -9.21
C GLY A 138 29.37 9.64 -9.40
N GLY A 139 29.67 8.84 -8.37
CA GLY A 139 29.50 7.39 -8.37
C GLY A 139 28.07 6.95 -8.07
N SER A 140 27.87 5.63 -8.09
CA SER A 140 26.61 4.95 -7.75
C SER A 140 26.86 3.82 -6.76
N SER A 141 25.82 3.41 -6.03
CA SER A 141 25.86 2.27 -5.11
C SER A 141 24.75 1.28 -5.46
N ASP A 142 25.07 -0.02 -5.41
CA ASP A 142 24.11 -1.12 -5.56
C ASP A 142 23.58 -1.62 -4.19
N ARG A 143 23.87 -0.90 -3.10
CA ARG A 143 23.33 -1.22 -1.78
C ARG A 143 21.82 -1.03 -1.80
N VAL A 144 21.08 -1.98 -1.25
CA VAL A 144 19.65 -1.79 -1.03
C VAL A 144 19.43 -0.81 0.11
N VAL A 145 18.70 0.28 -0.15
CA VAL A 145 18.37 1.32 0.84
C VAL A 145 16.87 1.49 0.91
N GLY A 146 16.33 1.40 2.12
CA GLY A 146 14.94 1.72 2.44
C GLY A 146 14.81 3.07 3.14
N PHE A 147 13.61 3.63 3.13
CA PHE A 147 13.31 4.88 3.84
C PHE A 147 13.52 4.78 5.35
N ILE A 148 13.29 3.58 5.90
CA ILE A 148 13.54 3.26 7.31
C ILE A 148 15.03 3.39 7.69
N ASP A 149 15.94 3.37 6.71
CA ASP A 149 17.40 3.49 6.92
C ASP A 149 17.84 4.94 7.12
N LEU A 150 17.02 5.93 6.73
CA LEU A 150 17.40 7.35 6.82
C LEU A 150 17.55 7.79 8.28
N ALA A 151 16.63 7.41 9.16
CA ALA A 151 16.71 7.75 10.58
C ALA A 151 17.98 7.21 11.28
N PRO A 152 18.29 5.89 11.22
CA PRO A 152 19.52 5.37 11.83
C PRO A 152 20.77 5.91 11.14
N THR A 153 20.74 6.18 9.83
CA THR A 153 21.86 6.84 9.14
C THR A 153 22.10 8.24 9.68
N LEU A 154 21.05 9.06 9.87
CA LEU A 154 21.19 10.41 10.42
C LEU A 154 21.72 10.40 11.86
N LEU A 155 21.25 9.46 12.71
CA LEU A 155 21.80 9.28 14.06
C LEU A 155 23.29 8.91 14.00
N SER A 156 23.64 7.96 13.14
CA SER A 156 25.03 7.56 12.94
C SER A 156 25.92 8.70 12.44
N LEU A 157 25.42 9.58 11.58
CA LEU A 157 26.15 10.76 11.11
C LEU A 157 26.31 11.81 12.21
N ALA A 158 25.31 11.94 13.07
CA ALA A 158 25.33 12.85 14.23
C ALA A 158 26.16 12.31 15.42
N GLY A 159 26.68 11.09 15.33
CA GLY A 159 27.39 10.43 16.44
C GLY A 159 26.47 10.06 17.60
N VAL A 160 25.19 9.85 17.34
CA VAL A 160 24.19 9.41 18.31
C VAL A 160 23.96 7.90 18.13
N ASP A 161 23.95 7.15 19.23
CA ASP A 161 23.68 5.70 19.19
C ASP A 161 22.31 5.41 18.56
N VAL A 162 22.29 4.48 17.61
CA VAL A 162 21.07 4.01 16.97
C VAL A 162 20.32 3.10 17.94
N PRO A 163 19.07 3.40 18.32
CA PRO A 163 18.31 2.55 19.22
C PRO A 163 17.96 1.19 18.59
N ASP A 164 18.01 0.12 19.40
CA ASP A 164 17.76 -1.27 18.97
C ASP A 164 16.37 -1.52 18.35
N TRP A 165 15.39 -0.66 18.66
CA TRP A 165 14.03 -0.78 18.12
C TRP A 165 13.90 -0.20 16.70
N MET A 166 14.90 0.51 16.17
CA MET A 166 14.90 0.98 14.80
C MET A 166 15.12 -0.20 13.84
N GLN A 167 14.19 -0.37 12.90
CA GLN A 167 14.21 -1.47 11.94
C GLN A 167 15.19 -1.24 10.77
N GLY A 168 15.62 0.01 10.56
CA GLY A 168 16.50 0.37 9.46
C GLY A 168 17.98 0.14 9.74
N HIS A 169 18.77 0.27 8.69
CA HIS A 169 20.20 -0.04 8.65
C HIS A 169 21.00 1.17 8.21
N ALA A 170 21.78 1.76 9.13
CA ALA A 170 22.62 2.91 8.80
C ALA A 170 23.57 2.57 7.64
N PHE A 171 23.55 3.38 6.58
CA PHE A 171 24.43 3.18 5.42
C PHE A 171 25.63 4.15 5.38
N ALA A 172 25.67 5.11 6.29
CA ALA A 172 26.76 6.08 6.45
C ALA A 172 27.02 6.37 7.94
N GLY A 173 28.16 7.00 8.25
CA GLY A 173 28.58 7.33 9.62
C GLY A 173 29.27 6.17 10.35
N SER A 174 29.56 6.38 11.64
CA SER A 174 30.34 5.44 12.47
C SER A 174 29.66 4.09 12.74
N GLN A 175 28.35 4.01 12.60
CA GLN A 175 27.52 2.83 12.84
C GLN A 175 27.03 2.20 11.52
N GLN A 176 27.68 2.49 10.39
CA GLN A 176 27.36 1.90 9.09
C GLN A 176 27.34 0.36 9.16
N THR A 177 26.26 -0.25 8.66
CA THR A 177 26.07 -1.71 8.60
C THR A 177 26.41 -2.29 7.21
N ALA A 178 26.45 -3.63 7.11
CA ALA A 178 26.51 -4.32 5.83
C ALA A 178 25.22 -4.12 5.00
N ASP A 179 25.29 -4.39 3.69
CA ASP A 179 24.12 -4.38 2.80
C ASP A 179 23.07 -5.39 3.32
N PRO A 180 21.81 -4.98 3.59
CA PRO A 180 20.79 -5.90 4.07
C PRO A 180 20.39 -6.95 3.03
N GLY A 181 20.76 -6.76 1.75
CA GLY A 181 20.50 -7.69 0.66
C GLY A 181 19.06 -7.67 0.13
N TYR A 182 18.09 -7.34 0.98
CA TYR A 182 16.69 -7.13 0.63
C TYR A 182 16.16 -5.82 1.21
N GLY A 183 15.29 -5.18 0.45
CA GLY A 183 14.41 -4.10 0.88
C GLY A 183 12.99 -4.62 0.98
N PHE A 184 12.20 -4.06 1.90
CA PHE A 184 10.84 -4.50 2.16
C PHE A 184 9.86 -3.35 1.95
N GLY A 185 8.71 -3.67 1.34
CA GLY A 185 7.62 -2.73 1.10
C GLY A 185 6.29 -3.33 1.50
N PHE A 186 5.29 -2.49 1.73
CA PHE A 186 3.93 -2.95 1.98
C PHE A 186 2.88 -1.98 1.46
N ARG A 187 1.67 -2.52 1.26
CA ARG A 187 0.44 -1.77 1.06
C ARG A 187 -0.62 -2.34 2.01
N GLY A 188 -1.29 -1.43 2.72
CA GLY A 188 -2.50 -1.70 3.49
C GLY A 188 -3.71 -1.04 2.83
N ARG A 189 -4.58 -0.44 3.65
CA ARG A 189 -5.69 0.39 3.17
C ARG A 189 -5.19 1.61 2.38
N MET A 190 -5.80 1.84 1.22
CA MET A 190 -5.58 3.01 0.37
C MET A 190 -6.83 3.86 0.36
N ASP A 191 -6.78 4.95 1.13
CA ASP A 191 -7.94 5.77 1.41
C ASP A 191 -9.12 4.91 1.92
N GLU A 192 -10.21 4.79 1.17
CA GLU A 192 -11.38 4.00 1.55
C GLU A 192 -11.32 2.51 1.20
N ARG A 193 -10.28 2.02 0.50
CA ARG A 193 -10.21 0.63 0.00
C ARG A 193 -9.19 -0.23 0.72
N TYR A 194 -9.62 -1.36 1.25
CA TYR A 194 -8.75 -2.31 1.92
C TYR A 194 -7.94 -3.16 0.93
N ASP A 195 -6.68 -3.40 1.30
CA ASP A 195 -5.80 -4.35 0.64
C ASP A 195 -4.73 -4.80 1.65
N MET A 196 -4.03 -5.89 1.34
CA MET A 196 -2.89 -6.35 2.12
C MET A 196 -1.85 -6.98 1.20
N VAL A 197 -0.80 -6.22 0.92
CA VAL A 197 0.29 -6.61 0.04
C VAL A 197 1.62 -6.42 0.75
N ARG A 198 2.56 -7.34 0.54
CA ARG A 198 3.94 -7.28 1.03
C ARG A 198 4.91 -7.52 -0.11
N THR A 199 6.04 -6.83 -0.08
CA THR A 199 7.03 -6.88 -1.15
C THR A 199 8.42 -7.13 -0.59
N VAL A 200 9.17 -8.01 -1.25
CA VAL A 200 10.61 -8.20 -1.04
C VAL A 200 11.31 -7.77 -2.31
N ARG A 201 12.23 -6.81 -2.21
CA ARG A 201 13.02 -6.31 -3.32
C ARG A 201 14.49 -6.70 -3.12
N GLY A 202 15.01 -7.55 -4.02
CA GLY A 202 16.45 -7.80 -4.13
C GLY A 202 17.10 -6.87 -5.15
N LYS A 203 18.35 -7.16 -5.54
CA LYS A 203 19.07 -6.36 -6.55
C LYS A 203 18.45 -6.42 -7.96
N ARG A 204 17.97 -7.60 -8.35
CA ARG A 204 17.38 -7.88 -9.67
C ARG A 204 15.88 -8.20 -9.60
N TYR A 205 15.49 -9.08 -8.68
CA TYR A 205 14.12 -9.58 -8.57
C TYR A 205 13.29 -8.85 -7.52
N ILE A 206 11.98 -8.76 -7.77
CA ILE A 206 10.99 -8.29 -6.81
C ILE A 206 9.89 -9.34 -6.67
N TYR A 207 9.57 -9.69 -5.43
CA TYR A 207 8.54 -10.64 -5.05
C TYR A 207 7.42 -9.90 -4.34
N ILE A 208 6.17 -10.20 -4.70
CA ILE A 208 4.98 -9.59 -4.13
C ILE A 208 4.07 -10.70 -3.61
N ARG A 209 3.65 -10.56 -2.34
CA ARG A 209 2.67 -11.40 -1.68
C ARG A 209 1.35 -10.65 -1.56
N ASN A 210 0.31 -11.16 -2.21
CA ASN A 210 -1.06 -10.66 -2.06
C ASN A 210 -1.83 -11.54 -1.07
N TYR A 211 -2.32 -10.95 0.02
CA TYR A 211 -3.18 -11.65 0.97
C TYR A 211 -4.68 -11.46 0.71
N MET A 212 -5.04 -10.59 -0.24
CA MET A 212 -6.41 -10.40 -0.71
C MET A 212 -6.51 -10.64 -2.23
N PRO A 213 -6.21 -11.86 -2.72
CA PRO A 213 -6.20 -12.17 -4.16
C PRO A 213 -7.58 -12.06 -4.82
N HIS A 214 -8.66 -12.19 -4.04
CA HIS A 214 -10.05 -12.03 -4.50
C HIS A 214 -10.43 -10.58 -4.84
N ARG A 215 -9.61 -9.61 -4.44
CA ARG A 215 -9.74 -8.20 -4.81
C ARG A 215 -8.97 -7.93 -6.10
N ILE A 216 -9.50 -7.07 -6.95
CA ILE A 216 -8.76 -6.57 -8.11
C ILE A 216 -7.59 -5.66 -7.69
N TYR A 217 -6.67 -5.38 -8.62
CA TYR A 217 -5.65 -4.36 -8.38
C TYR A 217 -6.31 -2.96 -8.32
N GLY A 218 -6.90 -2.50 -9.41
CA GLY A 218 -7.47 -1.17 -9.59
C GLY A 218 -8.84 -0.98 -8.95
N GLN A 219 -8.96 -1.19 -7.63
CA GLN A 219 -10.18 -0.85 -6.89
C GLN A 219 -10.53 0.64 -7.08
N HIS A 220 -11.82 0.97 -7.14
CA HIS A 220 -12.26 2.35 -7.27
C HIS A 220 -11.88 3.16 -6.01
N VAL A 221 -10.89 4.04 -6.16
CA VAL A 221 -10.47 5.00 -5.15
C VAL A 221 -10.77 6.38 -5.70
N GLY A 222 -11.66 7.12 -5.04
CA GLY A 222 -12.25 8.34 -5.60
C GLY A 222 -11.21 9.40 -5.97
N TYR A 223 -10.11 9.50 -5.22
CA TYR A 223 -9.03 10.44 -5.56
C TYR A 223 -8.21 10.01 -6.79
N MET A 224 -7.95 8.70 -6.94
CA MET A 224 -7.21 8.13 -8.08
C MET A 224 -7.97 8.30 -9.39
N PHE A 225 -9.31 8.18 -9.33
CA PHE A 225 -10.20 8.35 -10.47
C PHE A 225 -10.38 9.81 -10.89
N GLN A 226 -9.80 10.78 -10.19
CA GLN A 226 -9.73 12.16 -10.68
C GLN A 226 -8.63 12.38 -11.74
N THR A 227 -7.74 11.39 -11.93
CA THR A 227 -6.67 11.44 -12.92
C THR A 227 -7.20 10.96 -14.28
N PRO A 228 -7.10 11.75 -15.37
CA PRO A 228 -7.60 11.36 -16.69
C PRO A 228 -7.04 10.04 -17.21
N THR A 229 -5.76 9.77 -16.95
CA THR A 229 -5.13 8.46 -17.25
C THR A 229 -5.89 7.29 -16.62
N THR A 230 -6.32 7.40 -15.36
CA THR A 230 -7.09 6.34 -14.68
C THR A 230 -8.43 6.12 -15.37
N GLN A 231 -9.15 7.21 -15.69
CA GLN A 231 -10.49 7.16 -16.30
C GLN A 231 -10.44 6.50 -17.69
N VAL A 232 -9.56 6.97 -18.58
CA VAL A 232 -9.46 6.40 -19.93
C VAL A 232 -8.99 4.95 -19.90
N TRP A 233 -8.11 4.59 -18.95
CA TRP A 233 -7.65 3.22 -18.78
C TRP A 233 -8.78 2.29 -18.33
N HIS A 234 -9.59 2.73 -17.38
CA HIS A 234 -10.80 2.03 -16.95
C HIS A 234 -11.80 1.86 -18.11
N ASP A 235 -12.13 2.93 -18.83
CA ASP A 235 -13.11 2.89 -19.91
C ASP A 235 -12.67 1.96 -21.06
N LEU A 236 -11.38 1.97 -21.40
CA LEU A 236 -10.83 1.07 -22.41
C LEU A 236 -10.84 -0.40 -21.97
N TYR A 237 -10.68 -0.68 -20.68
CA TYR A 237 -10.81 -2.03 -20.14
C TYR A 237 -12.24 -2.55 -20.34
N HIS A 238 -13.24 -1.77 -19.92
CA HIS A 238 -14.65 -2.15 -20.07
C HIS A 238 -15.11 -2.19 -21.53
N ALA A 239 -14.45 -1.44 -22.43
CA ALA A 239 -14.67 -1.53 -23.86
C ALA A 239 -13.95 -2.72 -24.54
N GLY A 240 -13.15 -3.51 -23.82
CA GLY A 240 -12.40 -4.64 -24.37
C GLY A 240 -11.29 -4.24 -25.34
N LYS A 241 -10.69 -3.04 -25.17
CA LYS A 241 -9.71 -2.46 -26.09
C LYS A 241 -8.26 -2.53 -25.61
N LEU A 242 -8.03 -3.08 -24.43
CA LEU A 242 -6.70 -3.19 -23.83
C LEU A 242 -6.01 -4.51 -24.19
N ASN A 243 -4.69 -4.50 -24.21
CA ASN A 243 -3.89 -5.73 -24.26
C ASN A 243 -3.78 -6.37 -22.86
N ALA A 244 -3.19 -7.57 -22.77
CA ALA A 244 -3.08 -8.32 -21.52
C ALA A 244 -2.34 -7.56 -20.39
N ALA A 245 -1.24 -6.88 -20.71
CA ALA A 245 -0.47 -6.11 -19.73
C ALA A 245 -1.28 -4.93 -19.15
N GLN A 246 -2.08 -4.29 -19.99
CA GLN A 246 -2.94 -3.18 -19.62
C GLN A 246 -4.21 -3.62 -18.88
N SER A 247 -4.82 -4.74 -19.28
CA SER A 247 -6.03 -5.26 -18.64
C SER A 247 -5.80 -5.73 -17.22
N ARG A 248 -4.61 -6.27 -16.94
CA ARG A 248 -4.30 -6.90 -15.65
C ARG A 248 -4.56 -6.01 -14.42
N PHE A 249 -4.38 -4.69 -14.54
CA PHE A 249 -4.66 -3.79 -13.42
C PHE A 249 -6.15 -3.75 -13.02
N TRP A 250 -7.06 -4.23 -13.85
CA TRP A 250 -8.49 -4.26 -13.56
C TRP A 250 -8.99 -5.68 -13.25
N GLU A 251 -8.07 -6.62 -13.09
CA GLU A 251 -8.33 -8.04 -12.82
C GLU A 251 -7.95 -8.41 -11.38
N LYS A 252 -8.39 -9.61 -10.94
CA LYS A 252 -8.01 -10.20 -9.65
C LYS A 252 -6.52 -10.53 -9.60
N LYS A 253 -6.00 -10.54 -8.38
CA LYS A 253 -4.56 -10.73 -8.13
C LYS A 253 -4.24 -12.21 -7.92
N PRO A 254 -3.11 -12.72 -8.40
CA PRO A 254 -2.60 -13.99 -7.93
C PRO A 254 -2.12 -13.83 -6.48
N THR A 255 -2.05 -14.93 -5.74
CA THR A 255 -1.50 -14.91 -4.38
C THR A 255 -0.02 -14.46 -4.36
N GLU A 256 0.75 -14.83 -5.38
CA GLU A 256 2.18 -14.53 -5.48
C GLU A 256 2.55 -13.98 -6.84
N GLU A 257 3.50 -13.04 -6.84
CA GLU A 257 4.08 -12.48 -8.04
C GLU A 257 5.60 -12.42 -7.90
N LEU A 258 6.31 -12.67 -9.01
CA LEU A 258 7.76 -12.55 -9.09
C LEU A 258 8.12 -11.89 -10.42
N TYR A 259 8.95 -10.86 -10.38
CA TYR A 259 9.41 -10.16 -11.58
C TYR A 259 10.92 -10.03 -11.61
N ASP A 260 11.46 -10.12 -12.82
CA ASP A 260 12.85 -9.83 -13.14
C ASP A 260 12.96 -8.41 -13.71
N LEU A 261 13.46 -7.46 -12.91
CA LEU A 261 13.46 -6.06 -13.34
C LEU A 261 14.51 -5.71 -14.39
N GLU A 262 15.46 -6.61 -14.69
CA GLU A 262 16.41 -6.38 -15.77
C GLU A 262 15.75 -6.62 -17.14
N SER A 263 14.96 -7.68 -17.27
CA SER A 263 14.26 -8.02 -18.51
C SER A 263 12.85 -7.45 -18.60
N ASP A 264 12.22 -7.18 -17.46
CA ASP A 264 10.83 -6.73 -17.34
C ASP A 264 10.71 -5.57 -16.33
N PRO A 265 11.25 -4.37 -16.66
CA PRO A 265 11.25 -3.22 -15.75
C PRO A 265 9.85 -2.68 -15.42
N ASP A 266 8.86 -2.98 -16.27
CA ASP A 266 7.46 -2.58 -16.08
C ASP A 266 6.65 -3.62 -15.27
N GLU A 267 7.25 -4.76 -14.92
CA GLU A 267 6.65 -5.82 -14.11
C GLU A 267 5.31 -6.32 -14.69
N VAL A 268 5.29 -6.64 -15.99
CA VAL A 268 4.10 -7.12 -16.70
C VAL A 268 4.10 -8.65 -16.91
N ASN A 269 5.24 -9.32 -16.69
CA ASN A 269 5.43 -10.75 -16.87
C ASN A 269 5.67 -11.47 -15.53
N ASN A 270 4.61 -12.00 -14.91
CA ASN A 270 4.71 -12.69 -13.63
C ASN A 270 5.37 -14.08 -13.77
N LEU A 271 6.52 -14.27 -13.12
CA LEU A 271 7.33 -15.48 -13.10
C LEU A 271 7.01 -16.44 -11.94
N ALA A 272 6.01 -16.17 -11.11
CA ALA A 272 5.72 -17.00 -9.92
C ALA A 272 5.37 -18.46 -10.25
N ASN A 273 4.87 -18.73 -11.46
CA ASN A 273 4.58 -20.09 -11.93
C ASN A 273 5.67 -20.67 -12.86
N SER A 274 6.77 -19.95 -13.08
CA SER A 274 7.88 -20.40 -13.91
C SER A 274 8.69 -21.49 -13.18
N PRO A 275 8.86 -22.70 -13.76
CA PRO A 275 9.72 -23.72 -13.20
C PRO A 275 11.17 -23.25 -13.07
N ASP A 276 11.66 -22.46 -14.03
CA ASP A 276 13.04 -21.99 -14.09
C ASP A 276 13.36 -20.97 -12.98
N ASN A 277 12.35 -20.28 -12.46
CA ASN A 277 12.51 -19.28 -11.40
C ASN A 277 12.12 -19.81 -10.02
N ARG A 278 11.86 -21.12 -9.87
CA ARG A 278 11.34 -21.68 -8.63
C ARG A 278 12.26 -21.43 -7.43
N GLU A 279 13.57 -21.59 -7.60
CA GLU A 279 14.54 -21.35 -6.51
C GLU A 279 14.51 -19.89 -6.03
N ILE A 280 14.42 -18.94 -6.97
CA ILE A 280 14.35 -17.50 -6.66
C ILE A 280 13.05 -17.19 -5.90
N LEU A 281 11.92 -17.73 -6.37
CA LEU A 281 10.63 -17.58 -5.71
C LEU A 281 10.68 -18.09 -4.27
N GLU A 282 11.18 -19.31 -4.05
CA GLU A 282 11.30 -19.90 -2.70
C GLU A 282 12.16 -19.03 -1.77
N LYS A 283 13.30 -18.54 -2.26
CA LYS A 283 14.20 -17.70 -1.49
C LYS A 283 13.54 -16.39 -1.06
N MET A 284 12.83 -15.72 -1.98
CA MET A 284 12.16 -14.45 -1.68
C MET A 284 10.90 -14.63 -0.84
N ARG A 285 10.19 -15.76 -1.00
CA ARG A 285 9.09 -16.15 -0.11
C ARG A 285 9.58 -16.39 1.32
N ALA A 286 10.71 -17.07 1.49
CA ALA A 286 11.33 -17.26 2.79
C ALA A 286 11.74 -15.92 3.43
N ALA A 287 12.39 -15.04 2.66
CA ALA A 287 12.75 -13.69 3.13
C ALA A 287 11.51 -12.87 3.58
N HIS A 288 10.39 -12.99 2.86
CA HIS A 288 9.11 -12.38 3.26
C HIS A 288 8.59 -12.96 4.58
N ALA A 289 8.59 -14.29 4.72
CA ALA A 289 8.11 -14.95 5.94
C ALA A 289 8.97 -14.58 7.16
N ASP A 290 10.31 -14.56 7.00
CA ASP A 290 11.24 -14.19 8.05
C ASP A 290 11.03 -12.72 8.48
N TRP A 291 10.82 -11.82 7.51
CA TRP A 291 10.54 -10.41 7.79
C TRP A 291 9.18 -10.21 8.50
N ALA A 292 8.11 -10.85 8.01
CA ALA A 292 6.81 -10.76 8.67
C ALA A 292 6.88 -11.25 10.13
N LYS A 293 7.65 -12.32 10.37
CA LYS A 293 7.86 -12.89 11.71
C LYS A 293 8.70 -12.00 12.61
N SER A 294 9.79 -11.43 12.10
CA SER A 294 10.67 -10.56 12.89
C SER A 294 9.96 -9.28 13.32
N LEU A 295 9.08 -8.75 12.47
CA LEU A 295 8.29 -7.56 12.78
C LEU A 295 7.07 -7.82 13.66
N LYS A 296 6.65 -9.08 13.81
CA LYS A 296 5.32 -9.43 14.32
C LYS A 296 4.25 -8.65 13.55
N ASP A 297 4.20 -8.85 12.22
CA ASP A 297 3.38 -8.05 11.31
C ASP A 297 1.88 -8.03 11.70
N VAL A 298 1.49 -6.99 12.43
CA VAL A 298 0.12 -6.79 12.92
C VAL A 298 -0.88 -6.53 11.80
N GLY A 299 -0.41 -6.25 10.57
CA GLY A 299 -1.28 -6.09 9.41
C GLY A 299 -1.99 -7.38 8.99
N LEU A 300 -1.65 -8.53 9.59
CA LEU A 300 -2.40 -9.78 9.48
C LEU A 300 -3.73 -9.76 10.26
N LEU A 301 -3.96 -8.75 11.09
CA LEU A 301 -5.25 -8.48 11.70
C LEU A 301 -6.03 -7.42 10.88
N PRO A 302 -7.37 -7.52 10.82
CA PRO A 302 -8.18 -6.43 10.30
C PRO A 302 -8.03 -5.17 11.17
N GLU A 303 -8.14 -3.98 10.56
CA GLU A 303 -7.83 -2.69 11.21
C GLU A 303 -8.62 -2.46 12.51
N ALA A 304 -9.91 -2.82 12.52
CA ALA A 304 -10.75 -2.77 13.73
C ALA A 304 -10.16 -3.61 14.87
N GLU A 305 -9.61 -4.79 14.56
CA GLU A 305 -9.03 -5.67 15.59
C GLU A 305 -7.66 -5.22 16.08
N ILE A 306 -6.86 -4.57 15.23
CA ILE A 306 -5.61 -3.95 15.69
C ILE A 306 -5.92 -2.96 16.82
N HIS A 307 -6.97 -2.15 16.65
CA HIS A 307 -7.38 -1.17 17.64
C HIS A 307 -8.08 -1.80 18.86
N ALA A 308 -8.98 -2.75 18.65
CA ALA A 308 -9.69 -3.42 19.75
C ALA A 308 -8.73 -4.19 20.68
N ARG A 309 -7.72 -4.88 20.13
CA ARG A 309 -6.67 -5.57 20.92
C ARG A 309 -5.64 -4.62 21.52
N GLY A 310 -5.41 -3.48 20.86
CA GLY A 310 -4.44 -2.46 21.28
C GLY A 310 -4.82 -1.77 22.58
N ASP A 311 -6.11 -1.54 22.82
CA ASP A 311 -6.61 -0.74 23.95
C ASP A 311 -5.85 0.60 24.04
N ALA A 312 -5.18 0.92 25.16
CA ALA A 312 -4.38 2.12 25.31
C ALA A 312 -2.91 2.00 24.83
N THR A 313 -2.52 0.88 24.22
CA THR A 313 -1.15 0.63 23.74
C THR A 313 -1.01 0.87 22.25
N SER A 314 0.23 1.08 21.80
CA SER A 314 0.52 1.16 20.37
C SER A 314 0.35 -0.21 19.68
N PRO A 315 0.06 -0.26 18.37
CA PRO A 315 0.06 -1.50 17.62
C PRO A 315 1.38 -2.30 17.73
N TYR A 316 2.51 -1.60 17.89
CA TYR A 316 3.81 -2.25 18.11
C TYR A 316 3.84 -3.02 19.42
N GLU A 317 3.44 -2.39 20.53
CA GLU A 317 3.40 -3.03 21.85
C GLU A 317 2.41 -4.20 21.85
N MET A 318 1.23 -4.03 21.25
CA MET A 318 0.23 -5.11 21.11
C MET A 318 0.79 -6.30 20.31
N GLY A 319 1.45 -6.05 19.19
CA GLY A 319 2.06 -7.10 18.36
C GLY A 319 3.20 -7.86 19.05
N HIS A 320 3.80 -7.28 20.09
CA HIS A 320 4.86 -7.90 20.88
C HIS A 320 4.35 -8.50 22.21
N ASP A 321 3.05 -8.45 22.49
CA ASP A 321 2.42 -9.14 23.61
C ASP A 321 1.81 -10.48 23.13
N PRO A 322 2.42 -11.64 23.48
CA PRO A 322 1.94 -12.95 23.03
C PRO A 322 0.56 -13.33 23.59
N LYS A 323 0.03 -12.59 24.59
CA LYS A 323 -1.35 -12.78 25.07
C LYS A 323 -2.38 -12.10 24.19
N ARG A 324 -1.97 -11.11 23.40
CA ARG A 324 -2.84 -10.30 22.54
C ARG A 324 -2.67 -10.66 21.06
N PHE A 325 -1.50 -11.12 20.66
CA PHE A 325 -1.19 -11.43 19.27
C PHE A 325 -0.37 -12.71 19.11
N ASP A 326 -1.06 -13.81 18.76
CA ASP A 326 -0.42 -15.05 18.34
C ASP A 326 -0.04 -14.98 16.85
N PHE A 327 1.11 -14.36 16.58
CA PHE A 327 1.61 -14.21 15.22
C PHE A 327 1.69 -15.54 14.46
N ASP A 328 2.21 -16.60 15.08
CA ASP A 328 2.49 -17.85 14.37
C ASP A 328 1.16 -18.53 13.94
N ALA A 329 0.14 -18.52 14.80
CA ALA A 329 -1.19 -19.05 14.47
C ALA A 329 -1.88 -18.22 13.37
N ILE A 330 -1.87 -16.88 13.49
CA ILE A 330 -2.53 -15.98 12.54
C ILE A 330 -1.82 -16.02 11.19
N PHE A 331 -0.49 -16.04 11.16
CA PHE A 331 0.29 -16.12 9.93
C PHE A 331 0.07 -17.45 9.21
N ALA A 332 0.04 -18.57 9.93
CA ALA A 332 -0.29 -19.87 9.36
C ALA A 332 -1.71 -19.90 8.78
N ALA A 333 -2.69 -19.32 9.49
CA ALA A 333 -4.06 -19.19 9.01
C ALA A 333 -4.13 -18.34 7.73
N ALA A 334 -3.40 -17.23 7.66
CA ALA A 334 -3.35 -16.38 6.47
C ALA A 334 -2.72 -17.09 5.26
N GLN A 335 -1.64 -17.85 5.47
CA GLN A 335 -1.01 -18.66 4.42
C GLN A 335 -1.98 -19.72 3.87
N LEU A 336 -2.69 -20.42 4.76
CA LEU A 336 -3.67 -21.43 4.39
C LEU A 336 -4.87 -20.81 3.64
N ALA A 337 -5.42 -19.72 4.16
CA ALA A 337 -6.57 -19.00 3.58
C ALA A 337 -6.30 -18.52 2.15
N THR A 338 -5.05 -18.17 1.85
CA THR A 338 -4.65 -17.59 0.56
C THR A 338 -3.97 -18.62 -0.36
N SER A 339 -4.03 -19.93 -0.02
CA SER A 339 -3.43 -20.99 -0.83
C SER A 339 -4.13 -21.21 -2.18
N GLN A 340 -5.43 -20.88 -2.25
CA GLN A 340 -6.32 -21.13 -3.39
C GLN A 340 -6.42 -22.62 -3.79
N LYS A 341 -6.03 -23.57 -2.92
CA LYS A 341 -6.14 -25.00 -3.20
C LYS A 341 -7.45 -25.56 -2.66
N ALA A 342 -8.17 -26.32 -3.49
CA ALA A 342 -9.42 -26.96 -3.08
C ALA A 342 -9.22 -27.94 -1.91
N ASP A 343 -8.10 -28.67 -1.90
CA ASP A 343 -7.77 -29.64 -0.84
C ASP A 343 -7.57 -29.01 0.54
N ASP A 344 -7.32 -27.71 0.60
CA ASP A 344 -7.14 -26.97 1.85
C ASP A 344 -8.49 -26.52 2.47
N LEU A 345 -9.61 -26.59 1.73
CA LEU A 345 -10.92 -26.11 2.19
C LEU A 345 -11.36 -26.69 3.54
N PRO A 346 -11.25 -28.01 3.81
CA PRO A 346 -11.62 -28.56 5.12
C PRO A 346 -10.81 -27.95 6.27
N ALA A 347 -9.52 -27.68 6.05
CA ALA A 347 -8.67 -27.04 7.03
C ALA A 347 -9.01 -25.56 7.20
N ILE A 348 -9.36 -24.85 6.12
CA ILE A 348 -9.83 -23.46 6.15
C ILE A 348 -11.13 -23.33 6.96
N VAL A 349 -12.11 -24.22 6.74
CA VAL A 349 -13.38 -24.21 7.50
C VAL A 349 -13.13 -24.34 9.00
N LYS A 350 -12.20 -25.22 9.39
CA LYS A 350 -11.84 -25.44 10.80
C LYS A 350 -11.26 -24.20 11.48
N LEU A 351 -10.67 -23.25 10.74
CA LEU A 351 -10.16 -22.00 11.33
C LEU A 351 -11.26 -21.18 12.00
N LEU A 352 -12.52 -21.28 11.55
CA LEU A 352 -13.67 -20.59 12.13
C LEU A 352 -14.04 -21.07 13.55
N ASP A 353 -13.53 -22.22 13.99
CA ASP A 353 -13.72 -22.71 15.36
C ASP A 353 -12.64 -22.23 16.34
N SER A 354 -11.67 -21.44 15.86
CA SER A 354 -10.58 -20.93 16.69
C SER A 354 -11.07 -19.97 17.78
N PRO A 355 -10.49 -20.00 19.00
CA PRO A 355 -10.76 -18.98 20.02
C PRO A 355 -10.22 -17.59 19.63
N ASP A 356 -9.23 -17.50 18.75
CA ASP A 356 -8.64 -16.22 18.31
C ASP A 356 -9.38 -15.65 17.09
N SER A 357 -9.86 -14.40 17.19
CA SER A 357 -10.63 -13.74 16.12
C SER A 357 -9.85 -13.50 14.83
N GLY A 358 -8.53 -13.33 14.91
CA GLY A 358 -7.64 -13.18 13.75
C GLY A 358 -7.51 -14.47 12.96
N VAL A 359 -7.48 -15.61 13.64
CA VAL A 359 -7.52 -16.93 12.97
C VAL A 359 -8.89 -17.16 12.31
N ARG A 360 -9.99 -16.85 13.00
CA ARG A 360 -11.34 -16.94 12.42
C ARG A 360 -11.52 -16.02 11.21
N TYR A 361 -10.95 -14.81 11.28
CA TYR A 361 -10.96 -13.84 10.18
C TYR A 361 -10.32 -14.44 8.91
N TRP A 362 -9.16 -15.10 9.05
CA TRP A 362 -8.53 -15.79 7.92
C TRP A 362 -9.32 -17.01 7.46
N GLY A 363 -10.02 -17.72 8.37
CA GLY A 363 -10.99 -18.76 8.01
C GLY A 363 -12.10 -18.24 7.09
N ALA A 364 -12.81 -17.20 7.50
CA ALA A 364 -13.84 -16.55 6.69
C ALA A 364 -13.26 -16.01 5.36
N THR A 365 -12.10 -15.36 5.42
CA THR A 365 -11.43 -14.78 4.24
C THR A 365 -11.01 -15.86 3.24
N GLY A 366 -10.52 -17.01 3.70
CA GLY A 366 -10.14 -18.11 2.82
C GLY A 366 -11.33 -18.71 2.07
N LEU A 367 -12.49 -18.80 2.72
CA LEU A 367 -13.73 -19.22 2.07
C LEU A 367 -14.23 -18.15 1.07
N LEU A 368 -14.12 -16.86 1.40
CA LEU A 368 -14.43 -15.77 0.47
C LEU A 368 -13.51 -15.82 -0.77
N ILE A 369 -12.21 -16.09 -0.58
CA ILE A 369 -11.23 -16.21 -1.67
C ILE A 369 -11.58 -17.34 -2.63
N GLN A 370 -12.11 -18.45 -2.11
CA GLN A 370 -12.53 -19.63 -2.89
C GLN A 370 -13.96 -19.50 -3.46
N GLU A 371 -14.59 -18.34 -3.29
CA GLU A 371 -15.89 -17.98 -3.88
C GLU A 371 -16.98 -19.03 -3.61
N LYS A 372 -17.69 -19.47 -4.66
CA LYS A 372 -18.74 -20.49 -4.57
C LYS A 372 -18.26 -21.81 -3.97
N ALA A 373 -17.02 -22.23 -4.26
CA ALA A 373 -16.47 -23.47 -3.71
C ALA A 373 -16.22 -23.33 -2.21
N GLY A 374 -15.73 -22.16 -1.77
CA GLY A 374 -15.56 -21.84 -0.35
C GLY A 374 -16.88 -21.79 0.39
N VAL A 375 -17.88 -21.07 -0.12
CA VAL A 375 -19.21 -21.02 0.49
C VAL A 375 -19.85 -22.41 0.53
N ALA A 376 -19.77 -23.20 -0.53
CA ALA A 376 -20.31 -24.56 -0.53
C ALA A 376 -19.65 -25.47 0.52
N ALA A 377 -18.32 -25.35 0.72
CA ALA A 377 -17.60 -26.16 1.70
C ALA A 377 -17.82 -25.71 3.16
N GLY A 378 -18.02 -24.40 3.38
CA GLY A 378 -18.06 -23.79 4.71
C GLY A 378 -19.37 -23.08 5.06
N HIS A 379 -20.45 -23.34 4.35
CA HIS A 379 -21.72 -22.61 4.47
C HIS A 379 -22.18 -22.46 5.92
N ASP A 380 -22.32 -23.57 6.65
CA ASP A 380 -22.86 -23.54 8.02
C ASP A 380 -21.93 -22.81 9.00
N ALA A 381 -20.61 -22.92 8.77
CA ALA A 381 -19.62 -22.21 9.56
C ALA A 381 -19.68 -20.70 9.30
N LEU A 382 -19.85 -20.27 8.04
CA LEU A 382 -20.06 -18.87 7.67
C LEU A 382 -21.39 -18.33 8.23
N ALA A 383 -22.47 -19.11 8.14
CA ALA A 383 -23.79 -18.73 8.64
C ALA A 383 -23.76 -18.53 10.17
N LYS A 384 -23.04 -19.38 10.90
CA LYS A 384 -22.75 -19.18 12.32
C LYS A 384 -21.92 -17.92 12.57
N ALA A 385 -20.89 -17.67 11.74
CA ALA A 385 -20.00 -16.53 11.86
C ALA A 385 -20.66 -15.17 11.57
N LEU A 386 -21.87 -15.12 10.97
CA LEU A 386 -22.67 -13.89 10.90
C LEU A 386 -22.94 -13.27 12.27
N GLY A 387 -22.97 -14.10 13.33
CA GLY A 387 -23.13 -13.68 14.72
C GLY A 387 -21.83 -13.64 15.54
N ASP A 388 -20.65 -13.62 14.89
CA ASP A 388 -19.35 -13.56 15.58
C ASP A 388 -19.22 -12.29 16.44
N ASP A 389 -18.55 -12.41 17.58
CA ASP A 389 -18.30 -11.28 18.48
C ASP A 389 -17.33 -10.27 17.88
N CYS A 390 -16.38 -10.74 17.06
CA CYS A 390 -15.56 -9.89 16.21
C CYS A 390 -16.36 -9.45 14.97
N GLY A 391 -16.65 -8.15 14.87
CA GLY A 391 -17.38 -7.63 13.70
C GLY A 391 -16.62 -7.82 12.38
N SER A 392 -15.29 -7.83 12.40
CA SER A 392 -14.50 -8.12 11.18
C SER A 392 -14.68 -9.55 10.68
N VAL A 393 -14.87 -10.53 11.56
CA VAL A 393 -15.21 -11.91 11.16
C VAL A 393 -16.62 -11.96 10.57
N ALA A 394 -17.59 -11.34 11.25
CA ALA A 394 -18.98 -11.29 10.80
C ALA A 394 -19.13 -10.60 9.43
N ILE A 395 -18.39 -9.50 9.19
CA ILE A 395 -18.41 -8.78 7.91
C ILE A 395 -17.89 -9.65 6.77
N VAL A 396 -16.76 -10.35 6.94
CA VAL A 396 -16.21 -11.21 5.88
C VAL A 396 -17.10 -12.42 5.63
N ALA A 397 -17.69 -13.00 6.68
CA ALA A 397 -18.66 -14.08 6.54
C ALA A 397 -19.90 -13.62 5.76
N ALA A 398 -20.41 -12.43 6.09
CA ALA A 398 -21.52 -11.80 5.37
C ALA A 398 -21.18 -11.51 3.92
N GLU A 399 -19.97 -11.03 3.61
CA GLU A 399 -19.57 -10.82 2.22
C GLU A 399 -19.54 -12.15 1.44
N ALA A 400 -18.95 -13.21 2.01
CA ALA A 400 -18.88 -14.51 1.35
C ALA A 400 -20.29 -15.05 1.02
N LEU A 401 -21.17 -15.06 2.02
CA LEU A 401 -22.56 -15.51 1.89
C LEU A 401 -23.37 -14.62 0.95
N GLY A 402 -23.24 -13.29 1.04
CA GLY A 402 -23.98 -12.38 0.19
C GLY A 402 -23.58 -12.46 -1.28
N ARG A 403 -22.30 -12.68 -1.56
CA ARG A 403 -21.80 -12.79 -2.94
C ARG A 403 -22.06 -14.16 -3.55
N PHE A 404 -21.91 -15.23 -2.80
CA PHE A 404 -21.86 -16.59 -3.37
C PHE A 404 -22.88 -17.58 -2.78
N GLY A 405 -23.62 -17.19 -1.75
CA GLY A 405 -24.71 -17.97 -1.16
C GLY A 405 -26.05 -17.79 -1.88
N SER A 406 -27.11 -18.26 -1.23
CA SER A 406 -28.50 -18.14 -1.68
C SER A 406 -29.06 -16.72 -1.52
N GLU A 407 -30.28 -16.49 -2.00
CA GLU A 407 -30.99 -15.21 -1.78
C GLU A 407 -31.28 -14.96 -0.29
N ASP A 408 -31.59 -16.02 0.48
CA ASP A 408 -31.78 -15.95 1.92
C ASP A 408 -30.48 -15.59 2.66
N ASP A 409 -29.36 -16.19 2.22
CA ASP A 409 -28.03 -15.84 2.74
C ASP A 409 -27.67 -14.38 2.43
N THR A 410 -28.03 -13.91 1.24
CA THR A 410 -27.82 -12.52 0.82
C THR A 410 -28.62 -11.55 1.68
N ALA A 411 -29.89 -11.87 1.98
CA ALA A 411 -30.72 -11.04 2.84
C ALA A 411 -30.12 -10.93 4.27
N LYS A 412 -29.72 -12.07 4.87
CA LYS A 412 -29.10 -12.10 6.19
C LYS A 412 -27.74 -11.40 6.22
N ALA A 413 -26.94 -11.57 5.17
CA ALA A 413 -25.66 -10.89 5.01
C ALA A 413 -25.86 -9.37 5.01
N LEU A 414 -26.82 -8.86 4.24
CA LEU A 414 -27.12 -7.42 4.18
C LEU A 414 -27.59 -6.86 5.53
N ASP A 415 -28.35 -7.63 6.32
CA ASP A 415 -28.71 -7.21 7.69
C ASP A 415 -27.47 -6.97 8.55
N VAL A 416 -26.52 -7.90 8.53
CA VAL A 416 -25.25 -7.78 9.27
C VAL A 416 -24.42 -6.62 8.74
N LEU A 417 -24.25 -6.51 7.43
CA LEU A 417 -23.42 -5.48 6.81
C LEU A 417 -23.98 -4.08 7.06
N ILE A 418 -25.29 -3.87 6.95
CA ILE A 418 -25.92 -2.57 7.22
C ILE A 418 -25.81 -2.20 8.70
N ALA A 419 -26.00 -3.16 9.61
CA ALA A 419 -25.81 -2.92 11.04
C ALA A 419 -24.37 -2.50 11.36
N ARG A 420 -23.37 -3.17 10.74
CA ARG A 420 -21.94 -2.87 10.95
C ARG A 420 -21.47 -1.62 10.22
N ALA A 421 -22.10 -1.26 9.10
CA ALA A 421 -21.86 -0.01 8.39
C ALA A 421 -22.37 1.22 9.16
N ASN A 422 -23.23 1.03 10.17
CA ASN A 422 -23.80 2.12 10.95
C ASN A 422 -22.84 2.64 12.02
N MET A 423 -22.06 3.67 11.66
CA MET A 423 -21.12 4.37 12.54
C MET A 423 -21.75 5.22 13.65
N ASP A 424 -23.08 5.34 13.71
CA ASP A 424 -23.73 5.96 14.88
C ASP A 424 -23.75 5.03 16.09
N THR A 425 -23.67 3.72 15.85
CA THR A 425 -23.77 2.66 16.87
C THR A 425 -22.57 1.71 16.89
N GLY A 426 -21.72 1.74 15.86
CA GLY A 426 -20.59 0.83 15.67
C GLY A 426 -19.24 1.52 15.58
N ASP A 427 -18.21 0.72 15.30
CA ASP A 427 -16.84 1.17 15.09
C ASP A 427 -16.62 1.69 13.64
N VAL A 428 -15.83 2.75 13.49
CA VAL A 428 -15.60 3.37 12.17
C VAL A 428 -14.83 2.46 11.21
N TYR A 429 -13.91 1.63 11.70
CA TYR A 429 -13.14 0.71 10.87
C TYR A 429 -14.00 -0.48 10.42
N GLU A 430 -14.86 -1.00 11.31
CA GLU A 430 -15.91 -1.94 10.93
C GLU A 430 -16.85 -1.34 9.87
N ALA A 431 -17.23 -0.06 10.02
CA ALA A 431 -18.13 0.59 9.08
C ALA A 431 -17.50 0.72 7.68
N ILE A 432 -16.22 1.09 7.58
CA ILE A 432 -15.49 1.13 6.30
C ILE A 432 -15.42 -0.28 5.69
N ALA A 433 -15.11 -1.30 6.48
CA ALA A 433 -15.03 -2.68 6.01
C ALA A 433 -16.39 -3.20 5.52
N ALA A 434 -17.46 -2.92 6.26
CA ALA A 434 -18.83 -3.29 5.89
C ALA A 434 -19.30 -2.58 4.62
N CYS A 435 -18.99 -1.28 4.45
CA CYS A 435 -19.28 -0.56 3.21
C CYS A 435 -18.54 -1.15 2.01
N ASN A 436 -17.27 -1.53 2.18
CA ASN A 436 -16.54 -2.25 1.12
C ASN A 436 -17.21 -3.59 0.80
N ALA A 437 -17.64 -4.36 1.79
CA ALA A 437 -18.35 -5.61 1.55
C ALA A 437 -19.69 -5.40 0.82
N ILE A 438 -20.49 -4.39 1.21
CA ILE A 438 -21.74 -4.02 0.51
C ILE A 438 -21.48 -3.68 -0.96
N ASP A 439 -20.43 -2.91 -1.23
CA ASP A 439 -20.01 -2.57 -2.59
C ASP A 439 -19.75 -3.83 -3.43
N TYR A 440 -19.01 -4.80 -2.87
CA TYR A 440 -18.70 -6.07 -3.55
C TYR A 440 -19.90 -7.02 -3.70
N LEU A 441 -21.06 -6.72 -3.13
CA LEU A 441 -22.31 -7.45 -3.41
C LEU A 441 -22.92 -7.02 -4.76
N ASP A 442 -22.42 -5.94 -5.37
CA ASP A 442 -22.92 -5.39 -6.63
C ASP A 442 -24.47 -5.22 -6.58
N GLU A 443 -25.15 -5.61 -7.65
CA GLU A 443 -26.60 -5.57 -7.78
C GLU A 443 -27.39 -6.34 -6.71
N LYS A 444 -26.75 -7.27 -6.00
CA LYS A 444 -27.40 -8.00 -4.91
C LYS A 444 -27.69 -7.14 -3.70
N ALA A 445 -27.03 -5.99 -3.54
CA ALA A 445 -27.33 -5.02 -2.49
C ALA A 445 -28.53 -4.12 -2.82
N ARG A 446 -28.97 -4.06 -4.08
CA ARG A 446 -30.08 -3.20 -4.55
C ARG A 446 -31.38 -3.34 -3.75
N PRO A 447 -31.83 -4.53 -3.31
CA PRO A 447 -33.04 -4.67 -2.50
C PRO A 447 -33.03 -3.87 -1.19
N ARG A 448 -31.83 -3.49 -0.71
CA ARG A 448 -31.62 -2.72 0.53
C ARG A 448 -31.12 -1.30 0.29
N LEU A 449 -31.26 -0.78 -0.95
CA LEU A 449 -30.82 0.57 -1.32
C LEU A 449 -31.35 1.67 -0.39
N ALA A 450 -32.60 1.56 0.07
CA ALA A 450 -33.19 2.55 0.99
C ALA A 450 -32.45 2.61 2.33
N ASP A 451 -32.06 1.44 2.86
CA ASP A 451 -31.33 1.35 4.13
C ASP A 451 -29.88 1.80 3.96
N ILE A 452 -29.24 1.45 2.83
CA ILE A 452 -27.89 1.91 2.49
C ILE A 452 -27.83 3.44 2.40
N LYS A 453 -28.84 4.07 1.79
CA LYS A 453 -28.96 5.54 1.74
C LYS A 453 -29.17 6.19 3.10
N ALA A 454 -29.75 5.46 4.06
CA ALA A 454 -29.99 5.95 5.41
C ALA A 454 -28.75 5.85 6.31
N LEU A 455 -27.68 5.19 5.86
CA LEU A 455 -26.44 5.08 6.63
C LEU A 455 -25.77 6.45 6.84
N PRO A 456 -25.23 6.71 8.04
CA PRO A 456 -24.49 7.93 8.30
C PRO A 456 -23.21 7.99 7.46
N THR A 457 -22.98 9.14 6.81
CA THR A 457 -21.79 9.39 5.97
C THR A 457 -20.63 10.03 6.75
N LYS A 458 -20.91 10.48 7.98
CA LYS A 458 -19.92 11.11 8.86
C LYS A 458 -20.09 10.58 10.29
N PRO A 459 -19.00 10.14 10.95
CA PRO A 459 -19.09 9.60 12.29
C PRO A 459 -19.32 10.71 13.31
N LYS A 460 -20.06 10.39 14.38
CA LYS A 460 -20.20 11.28 15.54
C LYS A 460 -18.88 11.44 16.29
N GLN A 461 -18.09 10.37 16.36
CA GLN A 461 -16.77 10.32 16.98
C GLN A 461 -15.87 9.37 16.18
N SER A 462 -14.78 9.88 15.62
CA SER A 462 -13.73 9.06 15.00
C SER A 462 -12.41 9.80 15.01
N PRO A 463 -11.28 9.10 14.81
CA PRO A 463 -10.04 9.76 14.42
C PRO A 463 -10.26 10.59 13.14
N GLU A 464 -9.76 11.82 13.12
CA GLU A 464 -9.90 12.75 11.99
C GLU A 464 -9.41 12.14 10.67
N ARG A 465 -8.41 11.26 10.73
CA ARG A 465 -7.83 10.62 9.54
C ARG A 465 -8.82 9.72 8.78
N VAL A 466 -9.82 9.15 9.46
CA VAL A 466 -10.73 8.14 8.87
C VAL A 466 -12.17 8.61 8.73
N ASP A 467 -12.48 9.84 9.15
CA ASP A 467 -13.85 10.35 9.24
C ASP A 467 -14.56 10.46 7.87
N GLY A 468 -13.81 10.69 6.81
CA GLY A 468 -14.34 10.95 5.47
C GLY A 468 -14.48 9.72 4.58
N TYR A 469 -14.03 8.52 4.98
CA TYR A 469 -13.96 7.38 4.05
C TYR A 469 -15.32 6.74 3.77
N VAL A 470 -16.18 6.56 4.78
CA VAL A 470 -17.55 6.10 4.56
C VAL A 470 -18.33 7.11 3.70
N GLY A 471 -18.11 8.41 3.92
CA GLY A 471 -18.67 9.48 3.10
C GLY A 471 -18.16 9.54 1.65
N ARG A 472 -17.09 8.80 1.31
CA ARG A 472 -16.65 8.58 -0.09
C ARG A 472 -17.22 7.30 -0.67
N LEU A 473 -17.32 6.22 0.12
CA LEU A 473 -17.84 4.93 -0.34
C LEU A 473 -19.34 4.98 -0.62
N LEU A 474 -20.15 5.48 0.32
CA LEU A 474 -21.61 5.40 0.21
C LEU A 474 -22.17 6.11 -1.03
N PRO A 475 -21.71 7.32 -1.41
CA PRO A 475 -22.19 7.96 -2.64
C PRO A 475 -21.93 7.12 -3.89
N ASP A 476 -20.74 6.52 -4.00
CA ASP A 476 -20.35 5.68 -5.15
C ASP A 476 -21.23 4.41 -5.18
N ILE A 477 -21.34 3.70 -4.05
CA ILE A 477 -22.20 2.50 -3.90
C ILE A 477 -23.65 2.82 -4.30
N VAL A 478 -24.18 3.96 -3.82
CA VAL A 478 -25.56 4.38 -4.13
C VAL A 478 -25.71 4.72 -5.61
N ALA A 479 -24.73 5.38 -6.22
CA ALA A 479 -24.77 5.72 -7.65
C ALA A 479 -24.80 4.45 -8.51
N GLU A 480 -23.93 3.48 -8.21
CA GLU A 480 -23.88 2.19 -8.92
C GLU A 480 -25.20 1.42 -8.80
N LEU A 481 -25.77 1.32 -7.59
CA LEU A 481 -27.07 0.66 -7.35
C LEU A 481 -28.26 1.37 -8.02
N GLU A 482 -28.14 2.67 -8.28
CA GLU A 482 -29.10 3.45 -9.08
C GLU A 482 -28.90 3.31 -10.59
N GLY A 483 -27.82 2.64 -11.03
CA GLY A 483 -27.43 2.50 -12.43
C GLY A 483 -26.88 3.78 -13.06
N LYS A 484 -26.18 4.60 -12.27
CA LYS A 484 -25.61 5.90 -12.69
C LYS A 484 -24.13 5.84 -13.02
#